data_AF-A0A514KVI1-F1
#
_entry.id   AF-A0A514KVI1-F1
#
_cell.length_a   1.000
_cell.length_b   1.000
_cell.length_c   1.000
_cell.angle_alpha   90.00
_cell.angle_beta   90.00
_cell.angle_gamma   90.00
#
_symmetry.space_group_name_H-M   'P 1'
#
loop_
_entity.id
_entity.type
_entity.pdbx_description
1 polymer ?
#
loop_
_entity_poly.entity_id
_entity_poly.type
_entity_poly.pdbx_seq_one_letter_code
_entity_poly.pdbx_strand_id
1 'polypeptide(L)' 'MPDKVKHAELAQKALDAYLHEHSGIRRWCHPRASDVIGECDIIDLVTDLMLLAEAKGHDPHGVIRKVEAHLQAETGLSS' A
#
# COMPACT_ATOMS: atom_id res chain seq x y z
N MET A 1 22.56 -15.77 5.30
CA MET A 1 22.16 -14.35 5.49
C MET A 1 21.06 -14.30 6.53
N PRO A 2 21.39 -14.07 7.82
CA PRO A 2 20.42 -14.12 8.93
C PRO A 2 19.49 -12.89 8.99
N ASP A 3 19.74 -11.86 8.19
CA ASP A 3 19.00 -10.59 8.27
C ASP A 3 17.66 -10.60 7.51
N LYS A 4 17.54 -11.39 6.44
CA LYS A 4 16.28 -11.43 5.66
C LYS A 4 15.11 -12.00 6.46
N VAL A 5 15.37 -13.00 7.30
CA VAL A 5 14.34 -13.61 8.17
C VAL A 5 13.91 -12.62 9.25
N LYS A 6 14.87 -11.92 9.86
CA LYS A 6 14.58 -10.89 10.87
C LYS A 6 13.82 -9.70 10.28
N HIS A 7 14.15 -9.28 9.06
CA HIS A 7 13.41 -8.22 8.36
C HIS A 7 11.98 -8.66 8.02
N ALA A 8 11.78 -9.90 7.58
CA ALA A 8 10.45 -10.44 7.31
C ALA A 8 9.58 -10.51 8.57
N GLU A 9 10.16 -10.91 9.71
CA GLU A 9 9.46 -10.93 11.00
C GLU A 9 9.07 -9.53 11.49
N LEU A 10 9.91 -8.51 11.25
CA LEU A 10 9.61 -7.13 11.58
C LEU A 10 8.49 -6.55 10.70
N ALA A 11 8.54 -6.84 9.39
CA ALA A 11 7.52 -6.42 8.43
C ALA A 11 6.14 -7.04 8.76
N GLN A 12 6.12 -8.32 9.12
CA GLN A 12 4.87 -9.00 9.53
C GLN A 12 4.28 -8.36 10.79
N LYS A 13 5.10 -8.02 11.79
CA LYS A 13 4.64 -7.34 13.01
C LYS A 13 4.07 -5.95 12.73
N ALA A 14 4.68 -5.19 11.82
CA ALA A 14 4.17 -3.88 11.42
C ALA A 14 2.81 -3.99 10.73
N LEU A 15 2.65 -4.98 9.83
CA LEU A 15 1.41 -5.25 9.14
C LEU A 15 0.31 -5.70 10.11
N ASP A 16 0.63 -6.58 11.05
CA ASP A 16 -0.32 -7.04 12.07
C ASP A 16 -0.77 -5.89 12.99
N ALA A 17 0.13 -4.96 13.33
CA ALA A 17 -0.20 -3.77 14.10
C ALA A 17 -1.13 -2.81 13.34
N TYR A 18 -0.84 -2.55 12.06
CA TYR A 18 -1.68 -1.75 11.17
C TYR A 18 -3.08 -2.37 11.05
N LEU A 19 -3.18 -3.67 10.79
CA LEU A 19 -4.44 -4.37 10.68
C LEU A 19 -5.19 -4.44 12.01
N HIS A 20 -4.49 -4.55 13.14
CA HIS A 20 -5.11 -4.51 14.47
C HIS A 20 -5.73 -3.13 14.76
N GLU A 21 -5.02 -2.05 14.44
CA GLU A 21 -5.48 -0.67 14.59
C GLU A 21 -6.63 -0.33 13.62
N HIS A 22 -6.62 -0.89 12.41
CA HIS A 22 -7.67 -0.73 11.39
C HIS A 22 -8.85 -1.72 11.50
N SER A 23 -8.73 -2.80 12.27
CA SER A 23 -9.83 -3.75 12.51
C SER A 23 -10.98 -3.12 13.32
N GLY A 24 -10.72 -1.97 13.96
CA GLY A 24 -11.69 -1.12 14.62
C GLY A 24 -12.39 -0.16 13.67
N ILE A 25 -13.08 -0.66 12.65
CA ILE A 25 -14.08 0.11 11.88
C ILE A 25 -15.23 0.48 12.82
N ARG A 26 -15.05 1.41 13.77
CA ARG A 26 -16.09 2.12 14.54
C ARG A 26 -15.48 3.19 15.45
N ARG A 27 -14.90 4.26 14.89
CA ARG A 27 -15.04 5.61 15.49
C ARG A 27 -14.73 6.76 14.52
N TRP A 28 -15.50 6.81 13.44
CA TRP A 28 -15.71 8.03 12.63
C TRP A 28 -16.45 9.12 13.43
N CYS A 29 -15.88 9.60 14.54
CA CYS A 29 -16.54 10.63 15.35
C CYS A 29 -15.69 11.83 15.74
N HIS A 30 -14.46 12.00 15.24
CA HIS A 30 -13.75 13.28 15.39
C HIS A 30 -13.06 13.64 14.06
N PRO A 31 -13.52 14.66 13.32
CA PRO A 31 -12.71 15.25 12.27
C PRO A 31 -11.60 16.04 12.98
N ARG A 32 -10.38 15.49 13.03
CA ARG A 32 -9.19 16.20 13.51
C ARG A 32 -8.36 16.61 12.30
N ALA A 33 -8.56 17.83 11.82
CA ALA A 33 -7.63 18.77 11.18
C ALA A 33 -6.40 18.29 10.35
N SER A 34 -6.32 17.03 9.94
CA SER A 34 -5.15 16.35 9.36
C SER A 34 -5.54 15.52 8.14
N ASP A 35 -6.57 15.96 7.41
CA ASP A 35 -7.03 15.38 6.13
C ASP A 35 -6.04 15.64 4.97
N VAL A 36 -4.76 15.77 5.28
CA VAL A 36 -3.69 15.83 4.29
C VAL A 36 -3.00 14.48 4.36
N ILE A 37 -3.45 13.54 3.52
CA ILE A 37 -2.66 12.34 3.23
C ILE A 37 -1.32 12.84 2.69
N GLY A 38 -0.23 12.57 3.42
CA GLY A 38 1.08 12.97 2.97
C GLY A 38 1.47 12.17 1.74
N GLU A 39 2.16 12.78 0.78
CA GLU A 39 2.71 12.06 -0.38
C GLU A 39 3.55 10.85 0.06
N CYS A 40 4.22 10.94 1.22
CA CYS A 40 4.94 9.83 1.84
C CYS A 40 4.04 8.62 2.15
N ASP A 41 2.85 8.84 2.72
CA ASP A 41 1.93 7.76 3.09
C ASP A 41 1.43 7.01 1.84
N ILE A 42 1.25 7.74 0.73
CA ILE A 42 0.86 7.17 -0.57
C ILE A 42 2.02 6.35 -1.15
N ILE A 43 3.25 6.86 -1.09
CA ILE A 43 4.44 6.17 -1.60
C ILE A 43 4.70 4.87 -0.83
N ASP A 44 4.55 4.90 0.49
CA ASP A 44 4.73 3.71 1.34
C ASP A 44 3.69 2.64 1.00
N LEU A 45 2.42 3.02 0.89
CA LEU A 45 1.34 2.10 0.50
C LEU A 45 1.57 1.48 -0.90
N VAL A 46 1.97 2.28 -1.89
CA VAL A 46 2.26 1.77 -3.24
C VAL A 46 3.43 0.78 -3.20
N THR A 47 4.46 1.08 -2.40
CA THR A 47 5.63 0.22 -2.23
C THR A 47 5.25 -1.13 -1.63
N ASP A 48 4.45 -1.14 -0.57
CA ASP A 48 3.96 -2.37 0.07
C ASP A 48 3.13 -3.24 -0.89
N LEU A 49 2.30 -2.63 -1.73
CA LEU A 49 1.52 -3.35 -2.74
C LEU A 49 2.40 -3.98 -3.83
N MET A 50 3.51 -3.34 -4.21
CA MET A 50 4.46 -3.90 -5.17
C MET A 50 5.23 -5.09 -4.58
N LEU A 51 5.66 -5.00 -3.31
CA LEU A 51 6.30 -6.11 -2.60
C LEU A 51 5.33 -7.30 -2.45
N LEU A 52 4.05 -7.03 -2.16
CA LEU A 52 3.03 -8.07 -2.10
C LEU A 52 2.79 -8.74 -3.45
N ALA A 53 2.80 -7.98 -4.55
CA ALA A 53 2.68 -8.53 -5.90
C ALA A 53 3.84 -9.47 -6.21
N GLU A 54 5.07 -9.05 -5.92
CA GLU A 54 6.27 -9.87 -6.11
C GLU A 54 6.22 -11.15 -5.26
N ALA A 55 5.83 -11.06 -3.99
CA ALA A 55 5.68 -12.21 -3.10
C ALA A 55 4.64 -13.23 -3.59
N LYS A 56 3.63 -12.77 -4.35
CA LYS A 56 2.62 -13.62 -4.99
C LYS A 56 3.03 -14.13 -6.37
N GLY A 57 4.24 -13.83 -6.82
CA GLY A 57 4.76 -14.23 -8.14
C GLY A 57 4.22 -13.38 -9.30
N HIS A 58 3.66 -12.20 -9.00
CA HIS A 58 3.29 -11.22 -10.02
C HIS A 58 4.47 -10.29 -10.30
N ASP A 59 4.62 -9.87 -11.56
CA ASP A 59 5.58 -8.84 -11.94
C ASP A 59 5.04 -7.46 -11.51
N PRO A 60 5.69 -6.74 -10.58
CA PRO A 60 5.25 -5.43 -10.11
C PRO A 60 5.15 -4.41 -11.25
N HIS A 61 6.06 -4.45 -12.23
CA HIS A 61 6.03 -3.55 -13.39
C HIS A 61 4.79 -3.79 -14.26
N GLY A 62 4.40 -5.04 -14.46
CA GLY A 62 3.16 -5.41 -15.13
C GLY A 62 1.90 -4.96 -14.38
N VAL A 63 1.94 -4.92 -13.05
CA VAL A 63 0.85 -4.39 -12.23
C VAL A 63 0.73 -2.87 -12.40
N ILE A 64 1.84 -2.12 -12.31
CA ILE A 64 1.82 -0.67 -12.52
C ILE A 64 1.29 -0.31 -13.90
N ARG A 65 1.75 -0.99 -14.97
CA ARG A 65 1.22 -0.75 -16.33
C ARG A 65 -0.28 -0.94 -16.46
N LYS A 66 -0.85 -1.92 -15.76
CA LYS A 66 -2.30 -2.14 -15.75
C LYS A 66 -3.03 -1.03 -15.00
N VAL A 67 -2.47 -0.57 -13.88
CA VAL A 67 -3.01 0.58 -13.13
C VAL A 67 -2.97 1.85 -14.00
N GLU A 68 -1.86 2.12 -14.68
CA GLU A 68 -1.73 3.25 -15.62
C GLU A 68 -2.76 3.17 -16.75
N ALA A 69 -2.90 2.01 -17.40
CA ALA A 69 -3.87 1.81 -18.46
C ALA A 69 -5.32 1.99 -17.97
N HIS A 70 -5.62 1.53 -16.76
CA HIS A 70 -6.92 1.73 -16.14
C HIS A 70 -7.19 3.21 -15.84
N LEU A 71 -6.21 3.90 -15.26
CA LEU A 71 -6.31 5.32 -14.97
C LEU A 71 -6.49 6.15 -16.25
N GLN A 72 -5.76 5.83 -17.32
CA GLN A 72 -5.93 6.46 -18.63
C GLN A 72 -7.33 6.23 -19.20
N ALA A 73 -7.87 5.02 -19.07
CA ALA A 73 -9.23 4.70 -19.51
C ALA A 73 -10.31 5.46 -18.72
N GLU A 74 -10.13 5.62 -17.40
CA GLU A 74 -11.07 6.34 -16.54
C GLU A 74 -11.00 7.86 -16.68
N THR A 75 -9.80 8.41 -16.87
CA THR A 75 -9.59 9.86 -16.94
C THR A 75 -9.79 10.43 -18.34
N GLY A 76 -9.96 9.59 -19.36
CA GLY A 76 -10.13 10.02 -20.75
C GLY A 76 -8.91 10.75 -21.32
N LEU A 77 -7.78 10.72 -20.61
CA LEU A 77 -6.49 11.23 -21.05
C LEU A 77 -5.89 10.24 -22.06
N SER A 78 -6.52 10.12 -23.22
CA SER A 78 -5.84 9.67 -24.42
C SER A 78 -4.90 10.79 -24.85
N SER A 79 -3.60 10.61 -24.63
CA SER A 79 -2.58 11.32 -25.40
C SER A 79 -2.62 10.89 -26.86
#